data_AF-A0A146FZB7-F1
#
_entry.id   AF-A0A146FZB7-F1
#
_cell.length_a   1.000
_cell.length_b   1.000
_cell.length_c   1.000
_cell.angle_alpha   90.00
_cell.angle_beta   90.00
_cell.angle_gamma   90.00
#
_symmetry.space_group_name_H-M   'P 1'
#
loop_
_entity.id
_entity.type
_entity.pdbx_description
1 polymer ?
#
loop_
_entity_poly.entity_id
_entity_poly.type
_entity_poly.pdbx_seq_one_letter_code
_entity_poly.pdbx_strand_id
1 'polypeptide(L)'
;MSDPDRGCLGFKTIWNANALIPIPEGLHSGDAAALMCGGATVWTVLSRYGMQPGDRVGVLGIGGMGHLAIKMAAAMGYHVVAFSGSGSKKADCLAFGAKEYYLTNGESMEDMEPLKHLLLCGSSSEDYTL
;
A
#
# COMPACT_ATOMS: atom_id res chain seq x y z
N MET A 1 27.46 1.48 7.47
CA MET A 1 26.09 1.94 7.21
C MET A 1 25.90 3.23 8.00
N SER A 2 26.14 4.37 7.34
CA SER A 2 25.86 5.78 7.72
C SER A 2 26.92 6.70 7.08
N ASP A 3 27.00 6.66 5.75
CA ASP A 3 27.64 7.76 5.02
C ASP A 3 26.58 8.87 4.91
N PRO A 4 26.77 10.04 5.54
CA PRO A 4 25.79 11.12 5.53
C PRO A 4 25.57 11.72 4.13
N ASP A 5 26.47 11.44 3.17
CA ASP A 5 26.31 11.80 1.77
C ASP A 5 25.44 10.79 0.99
N ARG A 6 24.93 9.74 1.65
CA ARG A 6 24.08 8.71 1.06
C ARG A 6 22.66 8.76 1.63
N GLY A 7 21.74 9.32 0.84
CA GLY A 7 20.31 9.41 1.15
C GLY A 7 19.60 10.38 0.23
N CYS A 8 18.30 10.57 0.43
CA CYS A 8 17.48 11.49 -0.36
C CYS A 8 17.04 12.74 0.41
N LEU A 9 17.36 12.85 1.71
CA LEU A 9 17.02 14.02 2.53
C LEU A 9 18.10 15.11 2.42
N GLY A 10 18.24 15.69 1.23
CA GLY A 10 19.18 16.78 0.95
C GLY A 10 18.82 17.51 -0.36
N PHE A 11 19.48 18.64 -0.64
CA PHE A 11 19.22 19.41 -1.87
C PHE A 11 19.73 18.71 -3.14
N LYS A 12 20.72 17.82 -2.99
CA LYS A 12 21.32 17.03 -4.07
C LYS A 12 21.71 15.66 -3.51
N THR A 13 21.72 14.65 -4.36
CA THR A 13 22.20 13.31 -4.02
C THR A 13 22.91 12.71 -5.23
N ILE A 14 23.86 11.80 -4.98
CA ILE A 14 24.51 11.01 -6.03
C ILE A 14 23.78 9.68 -6.10
N TRP A 15 23.30 9.32 -7.30
CA TRP A 15 22.56 8.10 -7.52
C TRP A 15 23.06 7.31 -8.72
N ASN A 16 22.79 6.01 -8.74
CA ASN A 16 23.05 5.18 -9.91
C ASN A 16 22.02 5.51 -11.01
N ALA A 17 22.49 5.91 -12.19
CA ALA A 17 21.64 6.25 -13.33
C ALA A 17 20.67 5.12 -13.73
N ASN A 18 21.06 3.85 -13.54
CA ASN A 18 20.23 2.70 -13.85
C ASN A 18 19.05 2.50 -12.87
N ALA A 19 19.05 3.22 -11.75
CA ALA A 19 17.96 3.20 -10.77
C ALA A 19 17.04 4.43 -10.89
N LEU A 20 17.22 5.26 -11.91
CA LEU A 20 16.38 6.42 -12.17
C LEU A 20 15.22 6.04 -13.09
N ILE A 21 14.02 6.51 -12.76
CA ILE A 21 12.83 6.41 -13.61
C ILE A 21 12.38 7.82 -13.95
N PRO A 22 12.12 8.14 -15.23
CA PRO A 22 11.63 9.45 -15.62
C PRO A 22 10.26 9.72 -15.01
N ILE A 23 10.09 10.91 -14.43
CA ILE A 23 8.79 11.36 -13.95
C ILE A 23 7.95 11.75 -15.18
N PRO A 24 6.73 11.20 -15.34
CA PRO A 24 5.85 11.57 -16.45
C PRO A 24 5.55 13.07 -16.51
N GLU A 25 5.37 13.60 -17.71
CA GLU A 25 4.94 14.99 -17.89
C GLU A 25 3.61 15.25 -17.17
N GLY A 26 3.52 16.39 -16.48
CA GLY A 26 2.34 16.78 -15.71
C GLY A 26 2.24 16.18 -14.31
N LEU A 27 3.11 15.24 -13.91
CA LEU A 27 3.16 14.72 -12.55
C LEU A 27 4.13 15.53 -11.69
N HIS A 28 3.65 16.08 -10.58
CA HIS A 28 4.49 16.80 -9.65
C HIS A 28 5.49 15.85 -8.96
N SER A 29 6.74 16.29 -8.81
CA SER A 29 7.83 15.44 -8.29
C SER A 29 7.58 14.95 -6.85
N GLY A 30 6.91 15.76 -6.04
CA GLY A 30 6.52 15.38 -4.68
C GLY A 30 5.56 14.18 -4.64
N ASP A 31 4.62 14.11 -5.59
CA ASP A 31 3.67 13.00 -5.69
C ASP A 31 4.36 11.75 -6.24
N ALA A 32 5.25 11.92 -7.22
CA ALA A 32 6.05 10.84 -7.78
C ALA A 32 6.97 10.18 -6.74
N ALA A 33 7.49 10.93 -5.77
CA ALA A 33 8.39 10.42 -4.75
C ALA A 33 7.77 9.27 -3.92
N ALA A 34 6.49 9.37 -3.55
CA ALA A 34 5.79 8.32 -2.80
C ALA A 34 5.63 7.03 -3.62
N LEU A 35 5.49 7.16 -4.95
CA LEU A 35 5.36 6.03 -5.86
C LEU A 35 6.66 5.25 -6.01
N MET A 36 7.82 5.89 -5.88
CA MET A 36 9.13 5.25 -6.10
C MET A 36 9.54 4.28 -4.98
N CYS A 37 8.96 4.39 -3.78
CA CYS A 37 9.24 3.49 -2.66
C CYS A 37 7.99 2.66 -2.31
N GLY A 38 6.98 3.32 -1.74
CA GLY A 38 5.74 2.63 -1.32
C GLY A 38 4.95 2.11 -2.52
N GLY A 39 4.80 2.92 -3.57
CA GLY A 39 4.07 2.53 -4.77
C GLY A 39 4.71 1.36 -5.53
N ALA A 40 6.03 1.38 -5.73
CA ALA A 40 6.77 0.32 -6.40
C ALA A 40 6.67 -1.02 -5.65
N THR A 41 6.69 -0.97 -4.31
CA THR A 41 6.50 -2.14 -3.45
C THR A 41 5.09 -2.73 -3.64
N VAL A 42 4.05 -1.89 -3.54
CA VAL A 42 2.66 -2.30 -3.77
C VAL A 42 2.47 -2.88 -5.16
N TRP A 43 2.97 -2.18 -6.20
CA TRP A 43 2.89 -2.62 -7.58
C TRP A 43 3.53 -3.99 -7.78
N THR A 44 4.69 -4.22 -7.18
CA THR A 44 5.40 -5.51 -7.27
C THR A 44 4.54 -6.64 -6.71
N VAL A 45 3.91 -6.44 -5.56
CA VAL A 45 2.99 -7.43 -4.96
C VAL A 45 1.81 -7.71 -5.90
N LEU A 46 1.11 -6.65 -6.33
CA LEU A 46 -0.09 -6.76 -7.15
C LEU A 46 0.16 -7.31 -8.56
N SER A 47 1.36 -7.18 -9.11
CA SER A 47 1.67 -7.56 -10.50
C SER A 47 2.46 -8.85 -10.64
N ARG A 48 3.20 -9.30 -9.63
CA ARG A 48 4.14 -10.43 -9.76
C ARG A 48 3.75 -11.71 -9.03
N TYR A 49 2.83 -11.65 -8.07
CA TYR A 49 2.51 -12.79 -7.20
C TYR A 49 1.19 -13.49 -7.55
N GLY A 50 0.82 -13.48 -8.83
CA GLY A 50 -0.31 -14.26 -9.35
C GLY A 50 -1.69 -13.77 -8.91
N MET A 51 -1.79 -12.58 -8.32
CA MET A 51 -3.05 -11.92 -7.99
C MET A 51 -3.84 -11.61 -9.28
N GLN A 52 -5.15 -11.83 -9.26
CA GLN A 52 -6.03 -11.61 -10.42
C GLN A 52 -7.16 -10.62 -10.11
N PRO A 53 -7.61 -9.79 -11.08
CA PRO A 53 -8.81 -8.99 -10.93
C PRO A 53 -9.99 -9.83 -10.43
N GLY A 54 -10.78 -9.28 -9.51
CA GLY A 54 -11.86 -9.99 -8.81
C GLY A 54 -11.42 -10.71 -7.52
N ASP A 55 -10.12 -10.95 -7.30
CA ASP A 55 -9.66 -11.51 -6.03
C ASP A 55 -10.02 -10.58 -4.84
N ARG A 56 -10.41 -11.17 -3.71
CA ARG A 56 -10.63 -10.45 -2.44
C ARG A 56 -9.28 -10.17 -1.78
N VAL A 57 -8.91 -8.90 -1.68
CA VAL A 57 -7.61 -8.43 -1.21
C VAL A 57 -7.78 -7.58 0.05
N GLY A 58 -7.25 -8.05 1.16
CA GLY A 58 -7.18 -7.30 2.41
C GLY A 58 -6.02 -6.32 2.42
N VAL A 59 -6.23 -5.12 2.94
CA VAL A 59 -5.17 -4.14 3.21
C VAL A 59 -5.21 -3.79 4.70
N LEU A 60 -4.20 -4.26 5.43
CA LEU A 60 -4.03 -3.98 6.86
C LEU A 60 -3.00 -2.86 7.06
N GLY A 61 -3.40 -1.77 7.71
CA GLY A 61 -2.52 -0.64 7.99
C GLY A 61 -2.66 0.48 6.95
N ILE A 62 -3.55 1.44 7.26
CA ILE A 62 -3.87 2.55 6.35
C ILE A 62 -2.98 3.76 6.66
N GLY A 63 -1.74 3.69 6.17
CA GLY A 63 -0.71 4.74 6.22
C GLY A 63 -0.23 5.12 4.83
N GLY A 64 1.06 5.45 4.69
CA GLY A 64 1.68 5.84 3.41
C GLY A 64 1.57 4.77 2.31
N MET A 65 1.87 3.50 2.62
CA MET A 65 1.74 2.40 1.66
C MET A 65 0.29 1.92 1.51
N GLY A 66 -0.45 1.80 2.62
CA GLY A 66 -1.80 1.23 2.62
C GLY A 66 -2.79 1.99 1.75
N HIS A 67 -2.76 3.33 1.73
CA HIS A 67 -3.66 4.08 0.86
C HIS A 67 -3.31 3.91 -0.63
N LEU A 68 -2.02 3.72 -0.97
CA LEU A 68 -1.60 3.39 -2.33
C LEU A 68 -2.05 1.97 -2.70
N ALA A 69 -1.95 1.02 -1.77
CA ALA A 69 -2.45 -0.35 -1.95
C ALA A 69 -3.94 -0.37 -2.28
N ILE A 70 -4.76 0.37 -1.54
CA ILE A 70 -6.20 0.46 -1.82
C ILE A 70 -6.45 1.01 -3.24
N LYS A 71 -5.85 2.17 -3.57
CA LYS A 71 -6.07 2.83 -4.86
C LYS A 71 -5.64 1.96 -6.04
N MET A 72 -4.43 1.41 -5.98
CA MET A 72 -3.89 0.57 -7.05
C MET A 72 -4.71 -0.72 -7.18
N ALA A 73 -5.04 -1.37 -6.07
CA ALA A 73 -5.82 -2.60 -6.12
C ALA A 73 -7.25 -2.36 -6.64
N ALA A 74 -7.92 -1.30 -6.21
CA ALA A 74 -9.23 -0.95 -6.73
C ALA A 74 -9.18 -0.66 -8.25
N ALA A 75 -8.18 0.10 -8.71
CA ALA A 75 -7.99 0.41 -10.12
C ALA A 75 -7.68 -0.83 -10.98
N MET A 76 -7.03 -1.85 -10.40
CA MET A 76 -6.75 -3.13 -11.07
C MET A 76 -7.94 -4.11 -11.03
N GLY A 77 -9.07 -3.71 -10.44
CA GLY A 77 -10.30 -4.51 -10.42
C GLY A 77 -10.38 -5.54 -9.30
N TYR A 78 -9.55 -5.42 -8.25
CA TYR A 78 -9.64 -6.28 -7.07
C TYR A 78 -10.84 -5.89 -6.18
N HIS A 79 -11.32 -6.85 -5.38
CA HIS A 79 -12.29 -6.57 -4.32
C HIS A 79 -11.54 -6.21 -3.03
N VAL A 80 -11.34 -4.92 -2.82
CA VAL A 80 -10.49 -4.43 -1.72
C VAL A 80 -11.25 -4.33 -0.40
N VAL A 81 -10.69 -4.94 0.64
CA VAL A 81 -11.17 -4.90 2.03
C VAL A 81 -10.14 -4.17 2.88
N ALA A 82 -10.53 -3.06 3.51
CA ALA A 82 -9.62 -2.25 4.31
C ALA A 82 -9.76 -2.53 5.81
N PHE A 83 -8.63 -2.60 6.51
CA PHE A 83 -8.57 -2.88 7.95
C PHE A 83 -7.85 -1.75 8.70
N SER A 84 -8.46 -1.25 9.77
CA SER A 84 -7.82 -0.27 10.64
C SER A 84 -8.29 -0.35 12.09
N GLY A 85 -7.44 0.03 13.04
CA GLY A 85 -7.85 0.15 14.45
C GLY A 85 -8.64 1.42 14.78
N SER A 86 -9.01 2.25 13.80
CA SER A 86 -9.77 3.49 14.04
C SER A 86 -10.82 3.70 12.95
N GLY A 87 -12.02 4.16 13.31
CA GLY A 87 -13.09 4.42 12.34
C GLY A 87 -12.90 5.67 11.49
N SER A 88 -11.98 6.57 11.88
CA SER A 88 -11.78 7.87 11.22
C SER A 88 -11.36 7.75 9.76
N LYS A 89 -10.71 6.64 9.38
CA LYS A 89 -10.19 6.41 8.03
C LYS A 89 -11.19 5.73 7.10
N LYS A 90 -12.39 5.37 7.59
CA LYS A 90 -13.39 4.62 6.81
C LYS A 90 -13.81 5.36 5.55
N ALA A 91 -14.17 6.64 5.66
CA ALA A 91 -14.62 7.44 4.53
C ALA A 91 -13.55 7.54 3.44
N ASP A 92 -12.29 7.79 3.83
CA ASP A 92 -11.16 7.87 2.91
C ASP A 92 -10.90 6.52 2.21
N CYS A 93 -10.97 5.41 2.94
CA CYS A 93 -10.77 4.08 2.35
C CYS A 93 -11.82 3.77 1.28
N LEU A 94 -13.09 4.08 1.54
CA LEU A 94 -14.15 3.91 0.55
C LEU A 94 -13.96 4.85 -0.64
N ALA A 95 -13.58 6.10 -0.41
CA ALA A 95 -13.26 7.06 -1.47
C ALA A 95 -12.06 6.63 -2.32
N PHE A 96 -11.10 5.90 -1.74
CA PHE A 96 -9.97 5.32 -2.47
C PHE A 96 -10.32 4.05 -3.24
N GLY A 97 -11.53 3.51 -3.08
CA GLY A 97 -12.01 2.34 -3.81
C GLY A 97 -12.06 1.05 -3.00
N ALA A 98 -11.88 1.09 -1.68
CA ALA A 98 -12.23 -0.05 -0.83
C ALA A 98 -13.74 -0.31 -0.91
N LYS A 99 -14.13 -1.59 -0.96
CA LYS A 99 -15.54 -2.01 -0.97
C LYS A 99 -16.04 -2.35 0.43
N GLU A 100 -15.14 -2.77 1.29
CA GLU A 100 -15.43 -3.15 2.68
C GLU A 100 -14.41 -2.48 3.61
N TYR A 101 -14.85 -2.21 4.85
CA TYR A 101 -14.02 -1.62 5.89
C TYR A 101 -14.34 -2.25 7.24
N TYR A 102 -13.32 -2.77 7.91
CA TYR A 102 -13.46 -3.41 9.21
C TYR A 102 -12.53 -2.79 10.25
N LEU A 103 -13.05 -2.67 11.49
CA LEU A 103 -12.27 -2.27 12.64
C LEU A 103 -11.54 -3.46 13.23
N THR A 104 -10.25 -3.29 13.52
CA THR A 104 -9.41 -4.36 14.08
C THR A 104 -9.31 -4.32 15.61
N ASN A 105 -10.03 -3.40 16.28
CA ASN A 105 -9.93 -3.15 17.71
C ASN A 105 -11.14 -3.64 18.52
N GLY A 106 -11.62 -4.86 18.25
CA GLY A 106 -12.62 -5.53 19.07
C GLY A 106 -14.01 -5.70 18.44
N GLU A 107 -14.15 -5.46 17.14
CA GLU A 107 -15.35 -5.88 16.40
C GLU A 107 -15.22 -7.34 15.93
N SER A 108 -16.32 -8.09 16.02
CA SER A 108 -16.40 -9.44 15.44
C SER A 108 -16.32 -9.36 13.91
N MET A 109 -15.53 -10.26 13.33
CA MET A 109 -15.36 -10.41 11.88
C MET A 109 -15.94 -11.75 11.39
N GLU A 110 -16.79 -12.39 12.19
CA GLU A 110 -17.32 -13.74 11.92
C GLU A 110 -18.09 -13.82 10.59
N ASP A 111 -18.74 -12.73 10.17
CA ASP A 111 -19.51 -12.66 8.92
C ASP A 111 -18.66 -12.23 7.70
N MET A 112 -17.35 -12.03 7.86
CA MET A 112 -16.49 -11.59 6.76
C MET A 112 -16.19 -12.75 5.81
N GLU A 113 -16.50 -12.55 4.53
CA GLU A 113 -16.08 -13.49 3.49
C GLU A 113 -14.54 -13.59 3.43
N PRO A 114 -13.98 -14.81 3.26
CA PRO A 114 -12.55 -15.04 3.24
C PRO A 114 -11.78 -14.15 2.25
N LEU A 115 -10.61 -13.70 2.67
CA LEU A 115 -9.66 -13.02 1.80
C LEU A 115 -8.80 -14.06 1.06
N LYS A 116 -8.47 -13.78 -0.19
CA LYS A 116 -7.50 -14.58 -0.94
C LYS A 116 -6.07 -14.09 -0.70
N HIS A 117 -5.91 -12.77 -0.52
CA HIS A 117 -4.62 -12.13 -0.26
C HIS A 117 -4.75 -11.12 0.89
N LEU A 118 -3.72 -11.01 1.73
CA LEU A 118 -3.62 -9.99 2.75
C LEU A 118 -2.32 -9.20 2.59
N LEU A 119 -2.44 -7.90 2.34
CA LEU A 119 -1.32 -6.98 2.26
C LEU A 119 -1.11 -6.34 3.63
N LEU A 120 0.02 -6.66 4.24
CA LEU A 120 0.46 -6.12 5.52
C LEU A 120 1.21 -4.80 5.26
N CYS A 121 0.50 -3.68 5.37
CA CYS A 121 1.02 -2.33 5.16
C CYS A 121 1.37 -1.63 6.49
N GLY A 122 1.75 -2.40 7.51
CA GLY A 122 2.16 -1.94 8.83
C GLY A 122 3.61 -2.30 9.16
N SER A 123 4.05 -1.92 10.35
CA SER A 123 5.38 -2.24 10.90
C SER A 123 5.31 -3.24 12.05
N SER A 124 4.15 -3.87 12.31
CA SER A 124 4.01 -4.86 13.37
C SER A 124 4.73 -6.15 12.99
N SER A 125 5.66 -6.56 13.83
CA SER A 125 6.25 -7.89 13.79
C SER A 125 5.32 -8.85 14.53
N GLU A 126 4.38 -9.43 13.79
CA GLU A 126 3.57 -10.55 14.28
C GLU A 126 4.25 -11.86 13.88
N ASP A 127 4.09 -12.90 14.69
CA ASP A 127 4.58 -14.25 14.38
C ASP A 127 3.54 -14.96 13.51
N TYR A 128 3.94 -15.31 12.29
CA TYR A 128 3.08 -15.91 11.27
C TYR A 128 3.36 -17.41 11.05
N THR A 129 4.06 -18.07 11.97
CA THR A 129 4.41 -19.49 11.87
C THR A 129 3.37 -20.45 12.47
N LEU A 130 2.18 -19.95 12.81
CA LEU A 130 1.06 -20.73 13.37
C LEU A 130 0.34 -21.57 12.30
#